data_AF-A0A7W4H3Y2-F1
#
_entry.id   AF-A0A7W4H3Y2-F1
#
_cell.length_a   1.000
_cell.length_b   1.000
_cell.length_c   1.000
_cell.angle_alpha   90.00
_cell.angle_beta   90.00
_cell.angle_gamma   90.00
#
_symmetry.space_group_name_H-M   'P 1'
#
loop_
_entity.id
_entity.type
_entity.pdbx_description
1 polymer ?
#
loop_
_entity_poly.entity_id
_entity_poly.type
_entity_poly.pdbx_seq_one_letter_code
_entity_poly.pdbx_strand_id
1 'polypeptide(L)'
;MRWLCGALAACLVEPALGLGREVGYAEAAGQFASLQELQRCGDWKLGERSVELRLLRFSLYGQDLLFVDQLQAAADGTHPQVERGFGFVEFNNDHAEISLSQLRCTSDGQTRLDISGIAESGHDGTRQRFRIALDGLSGAYRYEASPSE
;
A
#
# COMPACT_ATOMS: atom_id res chain seq x y z
N MET A 1 -31.88 -47.11 27.07
CA MET A 1 -32.69 -46.63 25.93
C MET A 1 -32.31 -45.18 25.65
N ARG A 2 -31.76 -44.92 24.45
CA ARG A 2 -31.58 -43.64 23.73
C ARG A 2 -30.51 -42.64 24.21
N TRP A 3 -29.49 -42.58 23.36
CA TRP A 3 -28.47 -41.56 23.15
C TRP A 3 -29.07 -40.22 22.72
N LEU A 4 -28.36 -39.12 22.99
CA LEU A 4 -28.31 -37.97 22.09
C LEU A 4 -26.94 -37.29 22.21
N CYS A 5 -26.08 -37.53 21.21
CA CYS A 5 -24.95 -36.70 20.87
C CYS A 5 -25.44 -35.31 20.45
N GLY A 6 -25.05 -34.27 21.19
CA GLY A 6 -25.12 -32.89 20.70
C GLY A 6 -23.87 -32.58 19.91
N ALA A 7 -23.95 -32.61 18.58
CA ALA A 7 -22.91 -32.08 17.72
C ALA A 7 -23.00 -30.54 17.70
N LEU A 8 -22.02 -29.87 18.33
CA LEU A 8 -21.80 -28.44 18.13
C LEU A 8 -21.29 -28.23 16.71
N ALA A 9 -22.14 -27.69 15.84
CA ALA A 9 -21.73 -27.15 14.56
C ALA A 9 -20.90 -25.89 14.81
N ALA A 10 -19.57 -26.00 14.71
CA ALA A 10 -18.70 -24.85 14.61
C ALA A 10 -18.91 -24.23 13.22
N CYS A 11 -19.60 -23.09 13.16
CA CYS A 11 -19.58 -22.22 11.98
C CYS A 11 -18.14 -21.69 11.82
N LEU A 12 -17.35 -22.35 10.99
CA LEU A 12 -16.16 -21.75 10.40
C LEU A 12 -16.66 -20.60 9.52
N VAL A 13 -16.54 -19.37 10.03
CA VAL A 13 -16.71 -18.18 9.21
C VAL A 13 -15.51 -18.16 8.27
N GLU A 14 -15.70 -18.67 7.05
CA GLU A 14 -14.73 -18.47 5.98
C GLU A 14 -14.54 -16.96 5.80
N PRO A 15 -13.30 -16.44 5.78
CA PRO A 15 -13.11 -15.06 5.37
C PRO A 15 -13.68 -14.97 3.97
N ALA A 16 -14.63 -14.06 3.76
CA ALA A 16 -15.15 -13.78 2.43
C ALA A 16 -13.93 -13.57 1.51
N LEU A 17 -13.69 -14.52 0.61
CA LEU A 17 -12.71 -14.39 -0.45
C LEU A 17 -13.20 -13.21 -1.29
N GLY A 18 -12.69 -12.02 -0.99
CA GLY A 18 -12.85 -10.88 -1.86
C GLY A 18 -12.40 -11.32 -3.25
N LEU A 19 -13.27 -11.13 -4.25
CA LEU A 19 -12.87 -11.29 -5.64
C LEU A 19 -11.60 -10.46 -5.87
N GLY A 20 -10.61 -11.05 -6.52
CA GLY A 20 -9.36 -10.37 -6.88
C GLY A 20 -8.10 -10.91 -6.20
N ARG A 21 -6.96 -10.34 -6.61
CA ARG A 21 -5.62 -10.62 -6.10
C ARG A 21 -4.92 -9.31 -5.77
N GLU A 22 -3.95 -9.38 -4.88
CA GLU A 22 -3.02 -8.27 -4.67
C GLU A 22 -2.09 -8.12 -5.88
N VAL A 23 -1.98 -6.89 -6.38
CA VAL A 23 -1.01 -6.47 -7.40
C VAL A 23 0.30 -6.13 -6.70
N GLY A 24 1.35 -6.87 -7.02
CA GLY A 24 2.67 -6.66 -6.43
C GLY A 24 3.41 -5.47 -7.04
N TYR A 25 4.36 -4.91 -6.28
CA TYR A 25 5.18 -3.78 -6.72
C TYR A 25 5.89 -4.03 -8.06
N ALA A 26 6.53 -5.20 -8.23
CA ALA A 26 7.30 -5.51 -9.43
C ALA A 26 6.45 -5.51 -10.70
N GLU A 27 5.18 -5.93 -10.57
CA GLU A 27 4.23 -5.91 -11.67
C GLU A 27 3.86 -4.48 -12.05
N ALA A 28 3.46 -3.64 -11.08
CA ALA A 28 3.16 -2.23 -11.33
C ALA A 28 4.37 -1.47 -11.88
N ALA A 29 5.57 -1.70 -11.34
CA ALA A 29 6.81 -1.09 -11.80
C ALA A 29 7.17 -1.50 -13.24
N GLY A 30 6.82 -2.72 -13.66
CA GLY A 30 6.94 -3.18 -15.04
C GLY A 30 6.00 -2.46 -16.01
N GLN A 31 4.93 -1.82 -15.50
CA GLN A 31 3.95 -1.06 -16.25
C GLN A 31 4.18 0.46 -16.12
N PHE A 32 5.43 0.92 -16.26
CA PHE A 32 5.81 2.33 -16.01
C PHE A 32 4.92 3.37 -16.71
N ALA A 33 4.38 3.07 -17.90
CA ALA A 33 3.46 3.95 -18.62
C ALA A 33 2.15 4.26 -17.85
N SER A 34 1.81 3.46 -16.85
CA SER A 34 0.63 3.64 -15.98
C SER A 34 0.91 4.50 -14.74
N LEU A 35 2.16 4.89 -14.48
CA LEU A 35 2.52 5.76 -13.37
C LEU A 35 1.87 7.14 -13.54
N GLN A 36 1.00 7.51 -12.61
CA GLN A 36 0.26 8.78 -12.64
C GLN A 36 0.92 9.84 -11.77
N GLU A 37 1.55 9.42 -10.67
CA GLU A 37 2.13 10.34 -9.71
C GLU A 37 3.35 9.71 -9.03
N LEU A 38 4.39 10.53 -8.88
CA LEU A 38 5.58 10.22 -8.10
C LEU A 38 5.85 11.41 -7.19
N GLN A 39 5.82 11.15 -5.88
CA GLN A 39 6.15 12.14 -4.86
C GLN A 39 7.39 11.69 -4.10
N ARG A 40 8.41 12.55 -4.04
CA ARG A 40 9.57 12.32 -3.15
C ARG A 40 9.13 12.55 -1.71
N CYS A 41 9.42 11.59 -0.84
CA CYS A 41 9.05 11.61 0.58
C CYS A 41 10.22 11.95 1.51
N GLY A 42 11.34 12.36 0.93
CA GLY A 42 12.56 12.76 1.63
C GLY A 42 13.66 11.70 1.62
N ASP A 43 14.84 12.13 2.05
CA ASP A 43 16.01 11.29 2.23
C ASP A 43 16.05 10.76 3.66
N TRP A 44 16.42 9.49 3.82
CA TRP A 44 16.39 8.77 5.09
C TRP A 44 17.76 8.22 5.44
N LYS A 45 18.00 8.06 6.74
CA LYS A 45 19.10 7.28 7.29
C LYS A 45 18.59 5.94 7.84
N LEU A 46 18.72 4.88 7.05
CA LEU A 46 18.43 3.51 7.49
C LEU A 46 19.74 2.86 7.96
N GLY A 47 20.03 3.01 9.25
CA GLY A 47 21.36 2.73 9.80
C GLY A 47 22.39 3.69 9.21
N GLU A 48 23.50 3.15 8.69
CA GLU A 48 24.57 3.95 8.07
C GLU A 48 24.27 4.42 6.63
N ARG A 49 23.19 3.91 6.02
CA ARG A 49 22.88 4.12 4.60
C ARG A 49 21.93 5.31 4.40
N SER A 50 22.20 6.11 3.37
CA SER A 50 21.25 7.10 2.88
C SER A 50 20.37 6.48 1.79
N VAL A 51 19.06 6.57 1.93
CA VAL A 51 18.10 6.13 0.91
C VAL A 51 17.11 7.24 0.62
N GLU A 52 16.48 7.20 -0.55
CA GLU A 52 15.35 8.05 -0.88
C GLU A 52 14.08 7.20 -0.86
N LEU A 53 13.00 7.70 -0.24
CA LEU A 53 11.68 7.08 -0.36
C LEU A 53 10.80 7.88 -1.31
N ARG A 54 10.05 7.19 -2.18
CA ARG A 54 9.06 7.83 -3.05
C ARG A 54 7.72 7.14 -2.92
N LEU A 55 6.67 7.94 -2.89
CA LEU A 55 5.29 7.48 -3.02
C LEU A 55 4.93 7.46 -4.51
N LEU A 56 4.35 6.35 -4.94
CA LEU A 56 3.99 6.10 -6.33
C LEU A 56 2.51 5.77 -6.42
N ARG A 57 1.79 6.45 -7.32
CA ARG A 57 0.42 6.10 -7.69
C ARG A 57 0.40 5.64 -9.15
N PHE A 58 -0.05 4.42 -9.36
CA PHE A 58 -0.27 3.85 -10.70
C PHE A 58 -1.76 3.76 -10.99
N SER A 59 -2.15 3.88 -12.25
CA SER A 59 -3.52 3.59 -12.69
C SER A 59 -3.53 2.32 -13.53
N LEU A 60 -3.94 1.21 -12.92
CA LEU A 60 -3.98 -0.12 -13.53
C LEU A 60 -5.30 -0.81 -13.21
N TYR A 61 -5.77 -1.67 -14.11
CA TYR A 61 -7.02 -2.41 -13.94
C TYR A 61 -8.25 -1.53 -13.67
N GLY A 62 -8.23 -0.27 -14.13
CA GLY A 62 -9.33 0.68 -13.94
C GLY A 62 -9.38 1.33 -12.55
N GLN A 63 -8.34 1.18 -11.73
CA GLN A 63 -8.24 1.77 -10.39
C GLN A 63 -6.85 2.36 -10.14
N ASP A 64 -6.71 3.08 -9.03
CA ASP A 64 -5.42 3.51 -8.50
C ASP A 64 -4.81 2.41 -7.62
N LEU A 65 -3.50 2.22 -7.76
CA LEU A 65 -2.65 1.41 -6.90
C LEU A 65 -1.63 2.31 -6.21
N LEU A 66 -1.27 1.99 -4.96
CA LEU A 66 -0.36 2.78 -4.16
C LEU A 66 0.86 1.96 -3.74
N PHE A 67 2.04 2.50 -3.99
CA PHE A 67 3.30 1.88 -3.58
C PHE A 67 4.25 2.90 -2.99
N VAL A 68 5.18 2.40 -2.19
CA VAL A 68 6.39 3.14 -1.83
C VAL A 68 7.58 2.40 -2.38
N ASP A 69 8.54 3.09 -2.97
CA ASP A 69 9.84 2.51 -3.23
C ASP A 69 10.96 3.19 -2.47
N GLN A 70 11.96 2.38 -2.16
CA GLN A 70 13.19 2.76 -1.49
C GLN A 70 14.32 2.69 -2.50
N LEU A 71 14.97 3.81 -2.74
CA LEU A 71 16.11 3.92 -3.63
C LEU A 71 17.41 4.05 -2.86
N GLN A 72 18.42 3.35 -3.33
CA GLN A 72 19.79 3.52 -2.91
C GLN A 72 20.64 4.03 -4.08
N ALA A 73 21.75 4.69 -3.77
CA ALA A 73 22.74 4.99 -4.80
C ALA A 73 23.24 3.68 -5.44
N ALA A 74 23.33 3.63 -6.78
CA ALA A 74 24.01 2.51 -7.44
C ALA A 74 25.48 2.46 -7.05
N ALA A 75 26.05 1.26 -7.09
CA ALA A 75 27.47 1.03 -6.83
C ALA A 75 28.40 1.78 -7.81
N ASP A 76 27.91 2.08 -9.02
CA ASP A 76 28.63 2.86 -10.03
C ASP A 76 28.42 4.39 -9.90
N GLY A 77 27.56 4.82 -8.97
CA GLY A 77 27.25 6.23 -8.71
C GLY A 77 26.47 6.95 -9.81
N THR A 78 25.97 6.25 -10.84
CA THR A 78 25.36 6.88 -12.01
C THR A 78 23.87 7.16 -11.84
N HIS A 79 23.12 6.19 -11.29
CA HIS A 79 21.67 6.28 -11.13
C HIS A 79 21.20 5.60 -9.85
N PRO A 80 20.18 6.12 -9.14
CA PRO A 80 19.61 5.43 -8.00
C PRO A 80 18.88 4.15 -8.46
N GLN A 81 19.02 3.07 -7.69
CA GLN A 81 18.37 1.79 -7.94
C GLN A 81 17.33 1.52 -6.86
N VAL A 82 16.20 0.93 -7.26
CA VAL A 82 15.18 0.45 -6.31
C VAL A 82 15.75 -0.73 -5.54
N GLU A 83 15.89 -0.56 -4.23
CA GLU A 83 16.28 -1.62 -3.30
C GLU A 83 15.06 -2.43 -2.87
N ARG A 84 13.95 -1.74 -2.56
CA ARG A 84 12.70 -2.34 -2.08
C ARG A 84 11.49 -1.58 -2.59
N GLY A 85 10.40 -2.32 -2.79
CA GLY A 85 9.06 -1.78 -3.00
C GLY A 85 8.11 -2.29 -1.92
N PHE A 86 7.22 -1.43 -1.47
CA PHE A 86 6.18 -1.70 -0.47
C PHE A 86 4.81 -1.45 -1.11
N GLY A 87 3.86 -2.34 -0.83
CA GLY A 87 2.46 -2.21 -1.26
C GLY A 87 1.52 -2.17 -0.06
N PHE A 88 0.27 -1.80 -0.32
CA PHE A 88 -0.78 -1.68 0.70
C PHE A 88 -2.01 -2.44 0.24
N VAL A 89 -2.40 -3.46 1.00
CA VAL A 89 -3.46 -4.41 0.59
C VAL A 89 -4.82 -3.73 0.45
N GLU A 90 -5.04 -2.62 1.15
CA GLU A 90 -6.26 -1.81 1.12
C GLU A 90 -6.49 -1.14 -0.24
N PHE A 91 -5.44 -0.94 -1.03
CA PHE A 91 -5.50 -0.25 -2.33
C PHE A 91 -5.10 -1.14 -3.50
N ASN A 92 -4.28 -2.17 -3.25
CA ASN A 92 -3.62 -2.92 -4.32
C ASN A 92 -4.36 -4.22 -4.70
N ASN A 93 -5.62 -4.38 -4.32
CA ASN A 93 -6.46 -5.47 -4.85
C ASN A 93 -7.01 -5.07 -6.23
N ASP A 94 -6.82 -5.90 -7.26
CA ASP A 94 -7.18 -5.61 -8.65
C ASP A 94 -8.70 -5.50 -8.96
N HIS A 95 -9.56 -5.62 -7.95
CA HIS A 95 -11.02 -5.46 -8.05
C HIS A 95 -11.58 -4.44 -7.05
N ALA A 96 -10.73 -3.63 -6.43
CA ALA A 96 -11.14 -2.69 -5.39
C ALA A 96 -11.87 -1.44 -5.93
N GLU A 97 -11.66 -1.08 -7.19
CA GLU A 97 -12.23 0.12 -7.84
C GLU A 97 -11.98 1.41 -7.03
N ILE A 98 -10.76 1.56 -6.49
CA ILE A 98 -10.39 2.71 -5.67
C ILE A 98 -9.78 3.83 -6.53
N SER A 99 -10.20 5.07 -6.31
CA SER A 99 -9.50 6.27 -6.78
C SER A 99 -8.82 6.99 -5.61
N LEU A 100 -7.58 7.43 -5.79
CA LEU A 100 -6.77 8.09 -4.77
C LEU A 100 -6.54 9.56 -5.13
N SER A 101 -6.68 10.45 -4.15
CA SER A 101 -6.42 11.87 -4.32
C SER A 101 -5.82 12.51 -3.07
N GLN A 102 -5.31 13.72 -3.22
CA GLN A 102 -4.69 14.50 -2.12
C GLN A 102 -3.58 13.73 -1.40
N LEU A 103 -2.85 12.90 -2.14
CA LEU A 103 -1.73 12.13 -1.62
C LEU A 103 -0.67 13.07 -1.05
N ARG A 104 -0.19 12.72 0.14
CA ARG A 104 0.92 13.38 0.81
C ARG A 104 1.73 12.34 1.55
N CYS A 105 3.03 12.51 1.55
CA CYS A 105 3.93 11.77 2.41
C CYS A 105 4.86 12.70 3.20
N THR A 106 5.16 12.31 4.43
CA THR A 106 6.10 12.96 5.34
C THR A 106 6.93 11.91 6.05
N SER A 107 8.20 12.22 6.28
CA SER A 107 9.16 11.31 6.90
C SER A 107 9.74 11.91 8.19
N ASP A 108 10.10 11.04 9.13
CA ASP A 108 10.90 11.39 10.31
C ASP A 108 12.42 11.43 10.05
N GLY A 109 12.84 11.08 8.83
CA GLY A 109 14.24 10.99 8.38
C GLY A 109 14.99 9.73 8.82
N GLN A 110 14.33 8.81 9.54
CA GLN A 110 14.96 7.64 10.14
C GLN A 110 14.28 6.34 9.74
N THR A 111 13.05 6.13 10.22
CA THR A 111 12.40 4.81 10.15
C THR A 111 10.92 4.87 9.80
N ARG A 112 10.28 6.03 9.92
CA ARG A 112 8.82 6.16 9.75
C ARG A 112 8.43 7.07 8.60
N LEU A 113 7.56 6.55 7.74
CA LEU A 113 6.91 7.27 6.66
C LEU A 113 5.42 7.36 6.98
N ASP A 114 4.93 8.57 7.13
CA ASP A 114 3.49 8.84 7.23
C ASP A 114 2.97 9.23 5.85
N ILE A 115 2.04 8.44 5.34
CA ILE A 115 1.34 8.68 4.07
C ILE A 115 -0.10 9.01 4.43
N SER A 116 -0.70 9.96 3.72
CA SER A 116 -2.11 10.26 3.87
C SER A 116 -2.72 10.68 2.54
N GLY A 117 -4.02 10.52 2.44
CA GLY A 117 -4.76 10.93 1.26
C GLY A 117 -6.25 10.72 1.45
N ILE A 118 -6.94 10.74 0.32
CA ILE A 118 -8.35 10.44 0.18
C ILE A 118 -8.46 9.22 -0.72
N ALA A 119 -9.24 8.23 -0.31
CA ALA A 119 -9.67 7.11 -1.13
C ALA A 119 -11.18 7.21 -1.39
N GLU A 120 -11.58 7.01 -2.65
CA GLU A 120 -12.98 6.98 -3.07
C GLU A 120 -13.26 5.62 -3.72
N SER A 121 -14.31 4.93 -3.26
CA SER A 121 -14.72 3.65 -3.83
C SER A 121 -15.68 3.85 -4.98
N GLY A 122 -15.39 3.22 -6.13
CA GLY A 122 -16.29 3.18 -7.28
C GLY A 122 -17.57 2.38 -7.05
N HIS A 123 -17.56 1.44 -6.08
CA HIS A 123 -18.70 0.54 -5.79
C HIS A 123 -19.88 1.27 -5.13
N ASP A 124 -19.60 2.15 -4.18
CA ASP A 124 -20.62 2.81 -3.35
C ASP A 124 -20.44 4.33 -3.23
N GLY A 125 -19.39 4.89 -3.84
CA GLY A 125 -19.06 6.32 -3.76
C GLY A 125 -18.52 6.74 -2.39
N THR A 126 -18.25 5.80 -1.47
CA THR A 126 -17.76 6.11 -0.14
C THR A 126 -16.38 6.75 -0.24
N ARG A 127 -16.24 7.89 0.44
CA ARG A 127 -15.00 8.67 0.47
C ARG A 127 -14.41 8.68 1.87
N GLN A 128 -13.15 8.28 1.98
CA GLN A 128 -12.45 8.16 3.24
C GLN A 128 -11.12 8.89 3.20
N ARG A 129 -10.79 9.58 4.29
CA ARG A 129 -9.42 10.01 4.56
C ARG A 129 -8.66 8.85 5.17
N PHE A 130 -7.51 8.53 4.60
CA PHE A 130 -6.65 7.47 5.13
C PHE A 130 -5.32 8.03 5.63
N ARG A 131 -4.69 7.26 6.52
CA ARG A 131 -3.32 7.40 6.97
C ARG A 131 -2.64 6.03 7.01
N ILE A 132 -1.40 5.99 6.55
CA ILE A 132 -0.53 4.84 6.67
C ILE A 132 0.75 5.28 7.38
N ALA A 133 1.09 4.60 8.47
CA ALA A 133 2.40 4.72 9.10
C ALA A 133 3.23 3.49 8.73
N LEU A 134 4.16 3.65 7.77
CA LEU A 134 5.06 2.61 7.28
C LEU A 134 6.39 2.67 8.03
N ASP A 135 6.83 1.52 8.54
CA ASP A 135 8.19 1.31 9.03
C ASP A 135 9.09 0.91 7.85
N GLY A 136 10.03 1.78 7.47
CA GLY A 136 10.88 1.59 6.29
C GLY A 136 11.93 0.48 6.43
N LEU A 137 12.20 -0.01 7.65
CA LEU A 137 13.15 -1.10 7.88
C LEU A 137 12.48 -2.47 7.69
N SER A 138 11.36 -2.69 8.35
CA SER A 138 10.62 -3.95 8.34
C SER A 138 9.66 -4.05 7.16
N GLY A 139 9.11 -2.92 6.70
CA GLY A 139 7.98 -2.89 5.77
C GLY A 139 6.64 -3.11 6.45
N ALA A 140 6.60 -3.28 7.78
CA ALA A 140 5.36 -3.33 8.53
C ALA A 140 4.68 -1.95 8.49
N TYR A 141 3.36 -1.92 8.46
CA TYR A 141 2.61 -0.66 8.47
C TYR A 141 1.35 -0.75 9.31
N ARG A 142 0.85 0.42 9.70
CA ARG A 142 -0.47 0.60 10.30
C ARG A 142 -1.33 1.43 9.36
N TYR A 143 -2.52 0.94 9.06
CA TYR A 143 -3.54 1.65 8.29
C TYR A 143 -4.66 2.16 9.21
N GLU A 144 -5.07 3.39 8.98
CA GLU A 144 -6.22 4.02 9.63
C GLU A 144 -7.03 4.78 8.59
N ALA A 145 -8.36 4.68 8.65
CA ALA A 145 -9.25 5.45 7.79
C ALA A 145 -10.45 5.99 8.56
N SER A 146 -10.93 7.14 8.12
CA SER A 146 -12.12 7.80 8.63
C SER A 146 -12.93 8.37 7.47
N PRO A 147 -14.26 8.49 7.59
CA PRO A 147 -15.06 9.21 6.60
C PRO A 147 -14.46 10.59 6.29
N SER A 148 -14.46 10.98 5.02
CA SER A 148 -14.15 12.35 4.62
C SER A 148 -15.43 13.10 4.28
N GLU A 149 -15.55 14.33 4.75
CA GLU A 149 -16.63 15.26 4.38
C GLU A 149 -16.64 15.62 2.89
#